data_AF-A0A8H7ND40-F1
#
_entry.id   AF-A0A8H7ND40-F1
#
_cell.length_a   1.000
_cell.length_b   1.000
_cell.length_c   1.000
_cell.angle_alpha   90.00
_cell.angle_beta   90.00
_cell.angle_gamma   90.00
#
_symmetry.space_group_name_H-M   'P 1'
#
loop_
_entity.id
_entity.type
_entity.pdbx_description
1 polymer ?
#
loop_
_entity_poly.entity_id
_entity_poly.type
_entity_poly.pdbx_seq_one_letter_code
_entity_poly.pdbx_strand_id
1 'polypeptide(L)'
;MPGIVDTAARGAVRPKAGGVAKPSLEVEINQHFTSKAYTSGSHVSGHVVVKSPRDLSYDAFNILFTGTVATRLDFVQSYTTNSVRTFLKLRMPIDNEHLPEDRVFLAGKTYNIPFHFVIPHQLIITSCNHGCENPAVKDQHLYLPPTIGYWEADDQAPDMTHIEYAIKAQAVSRSAPGSETKYSVVEGKKIIKVLPALPEEAPLDIKMSDERYCMSKTKTLRKNLFAGKLGELKVTGRQPKAVMLSSNGLSASETTARINLEFEPTVADGVPPKVNSVAGKIITTTFFGSTPRTSCLTLAQRTLMP
;
A
#
# COMPACT_ATOMS: atom_id res chain seq x y z
N MET A 1 32.58 9.51 -45.26
CA MET A 1 32.64 8.12 -45.79
C MET A 1 33.55 7.32 -44.88
N PRO A 2 33.22 6.10 -44.46
CA PRO A 2 31.94 5.38 -44.39
C PRO A 2 31.66 4.96 -42.91
N GLY A 3 30.56 4.30 -42.52
CA GLY A 3 29.58 3.58 -43.31
C GLY A 3 28.27 3.35 -42.57
N ILE A 4 27.24 3.28 -43.39
CA ILE A 4 25.91 2.75 -43.16
C ILE A 4 26.01 1.22 -43.13
N VAL A 5 25.37 0.60 -42.14
CA VAL A 5 24.84 -0.78 -42.20
C VAL A 5 23.61 -0.77 -41.29
N ASP A 6 22.43 -0.48 -41.80
CA ASP A 6 21.50 -1.32 -42.55
C ASP A 6 20.62 -2.22 -41.67
N THR A 7 19.35 -2.15 -42.06
CA THR A 7 18.10 -2.73 -41.61
C THR A 7 18.12 -4.14 -40.99
N ALA A 8 17.34 -4.30 -39.91
CA ALA A 8 16.75 -5.58 -39.55
C ALA A 8 15.25 -5.40 -39.25
N ALA A 9 14.47 -5.71 -40.28
CA ALA A 9 13.07 -6.11 -40.33
C ALA A 9 12.23 -5.97 -39.05
N ARG A 10 11.25 -5.04 -39.12
CA ARG A 10 9.98 -5.17 -38.42
C ARG A 10 9.31 -6.49 -38.85
N GLY A 11 9.43 -7.50 -38.01
CA GLY A 11 8.59 -8.70 -38.10
C GLY A 11 7.14 -8.28 -37.87
N ALA A 12 6.36 -8.19 -38.95
CA ALA A 12 4.92 -8.11 -38.87
C ALA A 12 4.42 -9.37 -38.14
N VAL A 13 3.92 -9.19 -36.93
CA VAL A 13 3.23 -10.27 -36.20
C VAL A 13 1.96 -10.58 -36.98
N ARG A 14 2.03 -11.66 -37.75
CA ARG A 14 0.89 -12.26 -38.43
C ARG A 14 -0.17 -12.59 -37.35
N PRO A 15 -1.42 -12.11 -37.47
CA PRO A 15 -2.44 -12.45 -36.48
C PRO A 15 -2.66 -13.95 -36.53
N LYS A 16 -2.44 -14.62 -35.39
CA LYS A 16 -2.80 -16.02 -35.19
C LYS A 16 -4.32 -16.10 -35.27
N ALA A 17 -4.83 -16.45 -36.45
CA ALA A 17 -6.24 -16.79 -36.64
C ALA A 17 -6.55 -18.08 -35.84
N GLY A 18 -7.63 -18.05 -35.06
CA GLY A 18 -8.21 -19.25 -34.45
C GLY A 18 -8.25 -19.32 -32.92
N GLY A 19 -8.01 -18.22 -32.20
CA GLY A 19 -8.38 -18.16 -30.78
C GLY A 19 -9.90 -18.00 -30.64
N VAL A 20 -10.60 -18.99 -30.07
CA VAL A 20 -12.00 -18.81 -29.67
C VAL A 20 -12.06 -17.62 -28.74
N ALA A 21 -12.72 -16.54 -29.17
CA ALA A 21 -12.89 -15.34 -28.36
C ALA A 21 -13.51 -15.75 -27.01
N LYS A 22 -12.92 -15.26 -25.92
CA LYS A 22 -13.39 -15.54 -24.56
C LYS A 22 -14.34 -14.43 -24.12
N PRO A 23 -15.34 -14.73 -23.29
CA PRO A 23 -16.12 -13.68 -22.64
C PRO A 23 -15.19 -12.74 -21.86
N SER A 24 -15.43 -11.44 -21.95
CA SER A 24 -14.70 -10.41 -21.20
C SER A 24 -15.66 -9.60 -20.32
N LEU A 25 -15.19 -9.30 -19.12
CA LEU A 25 -15.78 -8.32 -18.22
C LEU A 25 -14.77 -7.20 -18.08
N GLU A 26 -15.10 -6.02 -18.60
CA GLU A 26 -14.24 -4.84 -18.55
C GLU A 26 -14.80 -3.87 -17.52
N VAL A 27 -13.98 -3.46 -16.55
CA VAL A 27 -14.40 -2.50 -15.53
C VAL A 27 -13.96 -1.11 -15.95
N GLU A 28 -14.92 -0.25 -16.26
CA GLU A 28 -14.70 1.14 -16.63
C GLU A 28 -15.09 2.06 -15.47
N ILE A 29 -14.14 2.87 -15.02
CA ILE A 29 -14.33 3.80 -13.89
C ILE A 29 -14.36 5.22 -14.44
N ASN A 30 -15.39 5.98 -14.04
CA ASN A 30 -15.60 7.35 -14.50
C ASN A 30 -14.44 8.25 -14.05
N GLN A 31 -13.91 9.05 -14.99
CA GLN A 31 -12.84 10.02 -14.72
C GLN A 31 -11.60 9.41 -14.04
N HIS A 32 -11.29 8.14 -14.32
CA HIS A 32 -10.14 7.45 -13.80
C HIS A 32 -8.98 7.46 -14.81
N PHE A 33 -7.78 7.69 -14.30
CA PHE A 33 -6.52 7.54 -15.02
C PHE A 33 -5.52 6.80 -14.11
N THR A 34 -4.48 6.21 -14.69
CA THR A 34 -3.57 5.26 -14.00
C THR A 34 -2.97 5.80 -12.71
N SER A 35 -2.61 7.09 -12.68
CA SER A 35 -1.97 7.75 -11.53
C SER A 35 -2.95 8.39 -10.56
N LYS A 36 -4.26 8.24 -10.76
CA LYS A 36 -5.26 8.81 -9.87
C LYS A 36 -5.27 8.05 -8.53
N ALA A 37 -4.90 8.74 -7.46
CA ALA A 37 -5.11 8.28 -6.09
C ALA A 37 -6.51 8.63 -5.60
N TYR A 38 -7.15 7.69 -4.91
CA TYR A 38 -8.39 7.91 -4.19
C TYR A 38 -8.10 7.93 -2.69
N THR A 39 -8.83 8.74 -1.94
CA THR A 39 -8.71 8.81 -0.48
C THR A 39 -9.97 8.34 0.22
N SER A 40 -9.95 8.23 1.55
CA SER A 40 -11.13 7.91 2.35
C SER A 40 -12.29 8.87 2.04
N GLY A 41 -13.49 8.32 1.86
CA GLY A 41 -14.67 9.07 1.42
C GLY A 41 -14.76 9.32 -0.09
N SER A 42 -13.72 8.98 -0.88
CA SER A 42 -13.79 9.13 -2.34
C SER A 42 -14.84 8.21 -2.96
N HIS A 43 -15.56 8.75 -3.95
CA HIS A 43 -16.51 7.99 -4.75
C HIS A 43 -15.80 7.32 -5.93
N VAL A 44 -16.03 6.02 -6.09
CA VAL A 44 -15.56 5.22 -7.22
C VAL A 44 -16.80 4.68 -7.93
N SER A 45 -17.17 5.32 -9.04
CA SER A 45 -18.35 4.97 -9.83
C SER A 45 -18.00 4.68 -11.27
N GLY A 46 -18.82 3.87 -11.93
CA GLY A 46 -18.56 3.42 -13.28
C GLY A 46 -19.53 2.34 -13.69
N HIS A 47 -19.12 1.54 -14.67
CA HIS A 47 -19.90 0.41 -15.14
C HIS A 47 -19.00 -0.76 -15.55
N VAL A 48 -19.55 -1.96 -15.47
CA VAL A 48 -18.94 -3.15 -16.02
C VAL A 48 -19.51 -3.37 -17.41
N VAL A 49 -18.63 -3.39 -18.40
CA VAL A 49 -18.95 -3.71 -19.79
C VAL A 49 -18.79 -5.21 -19.97
N VAL A 50 -19.92 -5.89 -20.20
CA VAL A 50 -19.95 -7.34 -20.48
C VAL A 50 -20.01 -7.53 -21.98
N LYS A 51 -18.98 -8.16 -22.55
CA LYS A 51 -18.92 -8.55 -23.96
C LYS A 51 -18.67 -10.04 -24.04
N SER A 52 -19.59 -10.76 -24.65
CA SER A 52 -19.44 -12.20 -24.85
C SER A 52 -19.63 -12.58 -26.33
N PRO A 53 -18.71 -13.34 -26.92
CA PRO A 53 -18.84 -13.85 -28.29
C PRO A 53 -19.80 -15.04 -28.40
N ARG A 54 -20.27 -15.55 -27.26
CA ARG A 54 -21.23 -16.67 -27.14
C ARG A 54 -22.06 -16.46 -25.87
N ASP A 55 -23.23 -17.06 -25.79
CA ASP A 55 -24.12 -16.88 -24.65
C ASP A 55 -23.41 -17.27 -23.34
N LEU A 56 -23.42 -16.35 -22.37
CA LEU A 56 -22.78 -16.53 -21.07
C LEU A 56 -23.86 -16.58 -19.99
N SER A 57 -24.22 -17.78 -19.56
CA SER A 57 -25.10 -18.00 -18.42
C SER A 57 -24.36 -17.80 -17.10
N TYR A 58 -25.08 -17.29 -16.10
CA TYR A 58 -24.56 -17.11 -14.75
C TYR A 58 -25.61 -17.42 -13.68
N ASP A 59 -25.17 -18.00 -12.57
CA ASP A 59 -26.00 -18.19 -11.38
C ASP A 59 -26.01 -16.93 -10.51
N ALA A 60 -24.86 -16.25 -10.43
CA ALA A 60 -24.66 -15.02 -9.69
C ALA A 60 -23.70 -14.08 -10.41
N PHE A 61 -24.09 -12.81 -10.50
CA PHE A 61 -23.24 -11.73 -10.96
C PHE A 61 -22.86 -10.83 -9.78
N ASN A 62 -21.57 -10.54 -9.63
CA ASN A 62 -21.05 -9.76 -8.51
C ASN A 62 -20.15 -8.63 -9.01
N ILE A 63 -20.32 -7.44 -8.46
CA ILE A 63 -19.33 -6.36 -8.52
C ILE A 63 -18.83 -6.12 -7.10
N LEU A 64 -17.52 -6.25 -6.90
CA LEU A 64 -16.88 -6.23 -5.60
C LEU A 64 -15.80 -5.14 -5.57
N PHE A 65 -15.74 -4.39 -4.48
CA PHE A 65 -14.56 -3.59 -4.15
C PHE A 65 -13.74 -4.34 -3.11
N THR A 66 -12.50 -4.70 -3.47
CA THR A 66 -11.62 -5.53 -2.65
C THR A 66 -10.33 -4.81 -2.30
N GLY A 67 -9.86 -5.00 -1.07
CA GLY A 67 -8.52 -4.64 -0.61
C GLY A 67 -7.80 -5.92 -0.17
N THR A 68 -6.65 -6.20 -0.77
CA THR A 68 -5.86 -7.40 -0.49
C THR A 68 -4.42 -7.03 -0.14
N VAL A 69 -3.92 -7.64 0.93
CA VAL A 69 -2.49 -7.63 1.27
C VAL A 69 -1.91 -8.97 0.88
N ALA A 70 -0.73 -8.94 0.31
CA ALA A 70 0.00 -10.14 -0.02
C ALA A 70 1.47 -9.95 0.34
N THR A 71 1.98 -10.92 1.08
CA THR A 71 3.34 -10.93 1.59
C THR A 71 3.96 -12.28 1.29
N ARG A 72 5.13 -12.24 0.69
CA ARG A 72 6.01 -13.39 0.47
C ARG A 72 7.16 -13.27 1.47
N LEU A 73 7.52 -14.36 2.13
CA LEU A 73 8.78 -14.43 2.88
C LEU A 73 9.66 -15.47 2.21
N ASP A 74 10.81 -15.02 1.74
CA ASP A 74 11.85 -15.90 1.22
C ASP A 74 12.81 -16.21 2.37
N PHE A 75 12.71 -17.42 2.91
CA PHE A 75 13.69 -17.93 3.86
C PHE A 75 14.85 -18.59 3.11
N VAL A 76 16.05 -18.51 3.69
CA VAL A 76 17.29 -19.14 3.16
C VAL A 76 17.16 -20.68 3.05
N GLN A 77 16.16 -21.28 3.69
CA GLN A 77 15.80 -22.69 3.57
C GLN A 77 14.43 -22.86 2.88
N SER A 78 14.48 -23.17 1.58
CA SER A 78 13.54 -23.94 0.72
C SER A 78 12.00 -23.78 0.81
N TYR A 79 11.44 -22.95 1.69
CA TYR A 79 9.99 -22.80 1.86
C TYR A 79 9.59 -21.34 1.71
N THR A 80 8.98 -21.01 0.58
CA THR A 80 8.36 -19.71 0.35
C THR A 80 7.02 -19.65 1.07
N THR A 81 6.91 -18.88 2.15
CA THR A 81 5.59 -18.66 2.77
C THR A 81 4.92 -17.47 2.08
N ASN A 82 3.85 -17.74 1.34
CA ASN A 82 2.99 -16.72 0.75
C ASN A 82 1.74 -16.56 1.63
N SER A 83 1.46 -15.33 2.07
CA SER A 83 0.23 -14.99 2.77
C SER A 83 -0.52 -13.95 1.97
N VAL A 84 -1.68 -14.31 1.42
CA VAL A 84 -2.62 -13.39 0.77
C VAL A 84 -3.86 -13.29 1.66
N ARG A 85 -4.22 -12.07 2.06
CA ARG A 85 -5.41 -11.81 2.89
C ARG A 85 -6.24 -10.67 2.32
N THR A 86 -7.55 -10.86 2.30
CA THR A 86 -8.50 -9.80 1.97
C THR A 86 -8.92 -9.10 3.26
N PHE A 87 -8.61 -7.81 3.39
CA PHE A 87 -8.98 -7.00 4.56
C PHE A 87 -10.22 -6.13 4.31
N LEU A 88 -10.54 -5.87 3.04
CA LEU A 88 -11.72 -5.13 2.60
C LEU A 88 -12.45 -5.92 1.52
N LYS A 89 -13.76 -6.13 1.67
CA LYS A 89 -14.61 -6.73 0.65
C LYS A 89 -16.01 -6.12 0.73
N LEU A 90 -16.31 -5.17 -0.14
CA LEU A 90 -17.64 -4.57 -0.29
C LEU A 90 -18.30 -5.16 -1.53
N ARG A 91 -19.60 -5.48 -1.43
CA ARG A 91 -20.39 -5.99 -2.54
C ARG A 91 -21.38 -4.93 -2.99
N MET A 92 -21.41 -4.66 -4.29
CA MET A 92 -22.41 -3.77 -4.88
C MET A 92 -23.78 -4.46 -4.90
N PRO A 93 -24.85 -3.85 -4.37
CA PRO A 93 -26.21 -4.26 -4.70
C PRO A 93 -26.51 -3.89 -6.16
N ILE A 94 -26.99 -4.86 -6.94
CA ILE A 94 -27.27 -4.67 -8.37
C ILE A 94 -28.77 -4.86 -8.56
N ASP A 95 -29.44 -3.86 -9.12
CA ASP A 95 -30.86 -3.98 -9.43
C ASP A 95 -31.05 -4.97 -10.58
N ASN A 96 -32.11 -5.78 -10.48
CA ASN A 96 -32.42 -6.79 -11.49
C ASN A 96 -32.65 -6.19 -12.88
N GLU A 97 -33.05 -4.92 -12.97
CA GLU A 97 -33.23 -4.19 -14.24
C GLU A 97 -31.93 -4.02 -15.04
N HIS A 98 -30.78 -4.02 -14.36
CA HIS A 98 -29.46 -3.93 -15.00
C HIS A 98 -28.92 -5.30 -15.45
N LEU A 99 -29.63 -6.39 -15.14
CA LEU A 99 -29.23 -7.75 -15.42
C LEU A 99 -30.24 -8.43 -16.38
N PRO A 100 -29.79 -9.34 -17.25
CA PRO A 100 -30.71 -10.15 -18.05
C PRO A 100 -31.66 -10.97 -17.17
N GLU A 101 -32.97 -10.95 -17.47
CA GLU A 101 -34.00 -11.70 -16.72
C GLU A 101 -33.75 -13.22 -16.71
N ASP A 102 -33.29 -13.75 -17.84
CA ASP A 102 -32.94 -15.16 -18.05
C ASP A 102 -31.56 -15.55 -17.46
N ARG A 103 -30.83 -14.57 -16.90
CA ARG A 103 -29.45 -14.70 -16.42
C ARG A 103 -28.48 -15.19 -17.49
N VAL A 104 -28.69 -14.76 -18.73
CA VAL A 104 -27.80 -15.04 -19.85
C VAL A 104 -27.36 -13.74 -20.54
N PHE A 105 -26.06 -13.50 -20.56
CA PHE A 105 -25.51 -12.45 -21.41
C PHE A 105 -25.40 -12.97 -22.85
N LEU A 106 -26.37 -12.58 -23.69
CA LEU A 106 -26.45 -12.98 -25.09
C LEU A 106 -25.22 -12.59 -25.91
N ALA A 107 -24.84 -13.48 -26.83
CA ALA A 107 -23.75 -13.29 -27.77
C ALA A 107 -23.93 -12.00 -28.61
N GLY A 108 -22.87 -11.21 -28.76
CA GLY A 108 -22.88 -10.00 -29.59
C GLY A 108 -23.65 -8.80 -29.00
N LYS A 109 -24.35 -8.98 -27.87
CA LYS A 109 -24.96 -7.87 -27.11
C LYS A 109 -23.99 -7.38 -26.03
N THR A 110 -23.90 -6.07 -25.89
CA THR A 110 -23.11 -5.43 -24.82
C THR A 110 -24.03 -5.03 -23.68
N TYR A 111 -23.66 -5.38 -22.46
CA TYR A 111 -24.37 -4.98 -21.23
C TYR A 111 -23.49 -4.06 -20.40
N ASN A 112 -24.08 -3.01 -19.85
CA ASN A 112 -23.40 -2.03 -19.00
C ASN A 112 -24.04 -2.04 -17.62
N ILE A 113 -23.34 -2.61 -16.64
CA ILE A 113 -23.88 -2.82 -15.29
C ILE A 113 -23.25 -1.77 -14.37
N PRO A 114 -24.01 -0.80 -13.85
CA PRO A 114 -23.46 0.30 -13.08
C PRO A 114 -22.98 -0.17 -11.70
N PHE A 115 -22.00 0.54 -11.16
CA PHE A 115 -21.59 0.39 -9.77
C PHE A 115 -21.20 1.73 -9.15
N HIS A 116 -21.31 1.80 -7.83
CA HIS A 116 -20.87 2.93 -7.03
C HIS A 116 -20.36 2.43 -5.68
N PHE A 117 -19.11 2.76 -5.38
CA PHE A 117 -18.51 2.51 -4.08
C PHE A 117 -18.05 3.82 -3.45
N VAL A 118 -18.07 3.85 -2.12
CA VAL A 118 -17.40 4.88 -1.32
C VAL A 118 -16.27 4.19 -0.59
N ILE A 119 -15.06 4.75 -0.69
CA ILE A 119 -13.92 4.22 0.06
C ILE A 119 -14.17 4.51 1.55
N PRO A 120 -14.22 3.49 2.42
CA PRO A 120 -14.51 3.72 3.82
C PRO A 120 -13.34 4.43 4.52
N HIS A 121 -13.63 5.08 5.65
CA HIS A 121 -12.60 5.67 6.51
C HIS A 121 -11.92 4.61 7.38
N GLN A 122 -12.68 3.56 7.75
CA GLN A 122 -12.22 2.45 8.57
C GLN A 122 -12.84 1.14 8.08
N LEU A 123 -12.14 0.05 8.34
CA LEU A 123 -12.62 -1.30 8.16
C LEU A 123 -13.65 -1.63 9.24
N ILE A 124 -14.51 -2.61 8.95
CA ILE A 124 -15.47 -3.12 9.92
C ILE A 124 -14.73 -3.77 11.10
N ILE A 125 -15.30 -3.70 12.31
CA ILE A 125 -14.66 -4.21 13.53
C ILE A 125 -14.28 -5.70 13.44
N THR A 126 -14.97 -6.46 12.58
CA THR A 126 -14.73 -7.88 12.33
C THR A 126 -13.58 -8.15 11.35
N SER A 127 -12.97 -7.11 10.76
CA SER A 127 -11.77 -7.26 9.91
C SER A 127 -10.54 -7.64 10.72
N CYS A 128 -10.51 -7.34 12.03
CA CYS A 128 -9.42 -7.70 12.94
C CYS A 128 -9.96 -8.46 14.16
N ASN A 129 -9.82 -9.79 14.15
CA ASN A 129 -10.36 -10.68 15.19
C ASN A 129 -9.28 -11.41 16.02
N HIS A 130 -8.00 -11.07 15.86
CA HIS A 130 -6.93 -11.65 16.67
C HIS A 130 -6.74 -10.86 17.98
N GLY A 131 -6.06 -11.47 18.95
CA GLY A 131 -5.68 -10.79 20.19
C GLY A 131 -4.66 -9.70 19.92
N CYS A 132 -4.90 -8.50 20.44
CA CYS A 132 -3.95 -7.38 20.45
C CYS A 132 -3.55 -7.08 21.89
N GLU A 133 -2.31 -6.62 22.11
CA GLU A 133 -1.81 -6.25 23.44
C GLU A 133 -2.53 -5.03 24.02
N ASN A 134 -2.98 -4.11 23.17
CA ASN A 134 -3.70 -2.89 23.55
C ASN A 134 -4.81 -2.60 22.52
N PRO A 135 -6.01 -2.13 22.94
CA PRO A 135 -7.06 -1.65 22.06
C PRO A 135 -6.58 -0.69 20.96
N ALA A 136 -5.63 0.21 21.24
CA ALA A 136 -5.10 1.13 20.25
C ALA A 136 -4.45 0.43 19.05
N VAL A 137 -3.84 -0.75 19.24
CA VAL A 137 -3.29 -1.57 18.14
C VAL A 137 -4.42 -2.11 17.28
N LYS A 138 -5.52 -2.54 17.89
CA LYS A 138 -6.70 -2.99 17.17
C LYS A 138 -7.33 -1.85 16.37
N ASP A 139 -7.42 -0.65 16.94
CA ASP A 139 -7.92 0.53 16.22
C ASP A 139 -7.04 0.86 15.01
N GLN A 140 -5.72 0.77 15.15
CA GLN A 140 -4.78 0.93 14.03
C GLN A 140 -5.00 -0.11 12.93
N HIS A 141 -5.28 -1.38 13.29
CA HIS A 141 -5.59 -2.43 12.31
C HIS A 141 -6.91 -2.21 11.56
N LEU A 142 -7.80 -1.35 12.08
CA LEU A 142 -9.05 -0.99 11.43
C LEU A 142 -8.88 0.19 10.48
N TYR A 143 -7.74 0.87 10.44
CA TYR A 143 -7.48 1.82 9.36
C TYR A 143 -7.19 1.08 8.05
N LEU A 144 -7.58 1.72 6.95
CA LEU A 144 -7.20 1.22 5.64
C LEU A 144 -5.68 1.43 5.46
N PRO A 145 -4.92 0.42 5.03
CA PRO A 145 -3.54 0.63 4.64
C PRO A 145 -3.48 1.32 3.26
N PRO A 146 -2.44 2.13 2.98
CA PRO A 146 -2.23 2.67 1.64
C PRO A 146 -1.92 1.58 0.63
N THR A 147 -2.16 1.85 -0.66
CA THR A 147 -1.60 1.04 -1.75
C THR A 147 -0.08 0.99 -1.62
N ILE A 148 0.50 -0.20 -1.81
CA ILE A 148 1.94 -0.47 -1.73
C ILE A 148 2.34 -1.38 -2.90
N GLY A 149 3.42 -1.05 -3.60
CA GLY A 149 3.99 -1.82 -4.72
C GLY A 149 3.34 -1.56 -6.08
N TYR A 150 2.49 -0.54 -6.21
CA TYR A 150 1.76 -0.24 -7.45
C TYR A 150 1.84 1.23 -7.90
N TRP A 151 2.65 2.05 -7.22
CA TRP A 151 2.86 3.45 -7.60
C TRP A 151 3.80 3.57 -8.81
N GLU A 152 3.67 4.65 -9.59
CA GLU A 152 4.57 4.91 -10.73
C GLU A 152 5.98 5.29 -10.25
N ALA A 153 6.04 6.03 -9.15
CA ALA A 153 7.28 6.33 -8.46
C ALA A 153 7.62 5.21 -7.48
N ASP A 154 8.91 5.11 -7.15
CA ASP A 154 9.40 4.22 -6.12
C ASP A 154 8.81 4.62 -4.76
N ASP A 155 7.95 3.76 -4.21
CA ASP A 155 7.29 3.92 -2.91
C ASP A 155 8.10 3.28 -1.77
N GLN A 156 9.34 2.85 -2.04
CA GLN A 156 10.24 2.15 -1.12
C GLN A 156 9.63 0.85 -0.55
N ALA A 157 8.64 0.28 -1.23
CA ALA A 157 8.10 -1.03 -0.89
C ALA A 157 9.13 -2.12 -1.21
N PRO A 158 9.33 -3.11 -0.33
CA PRO A 158 10.04 -4.31 -0.73
C PRO A 158 9.19 -5.12 -1.71
N ASP A 159 9.83 -5.73 -2.72
CA ASP A 159 9.17 -6.57 -3.75
C ASP A 159 8.27 -7.68 -3.17
N MET A 160 8.57 -8.06 -1.94
CA MET A 160 7.96 -9.15 -1.20
C MET A 160 6.59 -8.80 -0.61
N THR A 161 6.18 -7.53 -0.62
CA THR A 161 4.90 -7.10 -0.02
C THR A 161 4.15 -6.16 -0.94
N HIS A 162 2.85 -6.39 -1.09
CA HIS A 162 1.99 -5.50 -1.87
C HIS A 162 0.62 -5.35 -1.23
N ILE A 163 0.04 -4.16 -1.41
CA ILE A 163 -1.31 -3.83 -0.96
C ILE A 163 -2.08 -3.31 -2.17
N GLU A 164 -3.06 -4.09 -2.58
CA GLU A 164 -3.84 -3.87 -3.78
C GLU A 164 -5.28 -3.51 -3.42
N TYR A 165 -5.82 -2.51 -4.12
CA TYR A 165 -7.25 -2.21 -4.15
C TYR A 165 -7.77 -2.41 -5.57
N ALA A 166 -8.89 -3.13 -5.70
CA ALA A 166 -9.44 -3.44 -7.00
C ALA A 166 -10.97 -3.52 -7.01
N ILE A 167 -11.56 -3.03 -8.10
CA ILE A 167 -12.94 -3.32 -8.49
C ILE A 167 -12.93 -4.60 -9.32
N LYS A 168 -13.69 -5.60 -8.89
CA LYS A 168 -13.78 -6.91 -9.54
C LYS A 168 -15.22 -7.18 -9.96
N ALA A 169 -15.41 -7.54 -11.23
CA ALA A 169 -16.66 -8.05 -11.76
C ALA A 169 -16.55 -9.56 -11.95
N GLN A 170 -17.54 -10.32 -11.49
CA GLN A 170 -17.52 -11.78 -11.56
C GLN A 170 -18.89 -12.31 -12.01
N ALA A 171 -18.88 -13.08 -13.10
CA ALA A 171 -20.00 -13.94 -13.48
C ALA A 171 -19.67 -15.36 -13.04
N VAL A 172 -20.45 -15.91 -12.10
CA VAL A 172 -20.25 -17.23 -11.51
C VAL A 172 -21.36 -18.16 -11.99
N SER A 173 -20.98 -19.31 -12.54
CA SER A 173 -21.91 -20.38 -12.94
C SER A 173 -21.46 -21.73 -12.43
N ARG A 174 -22.40 -22.65 -12.21
CA ARG A 174 -22.08 -24.05 -11.94
C ARG A 174 -21.43 -24.68 -13.17
N SER A 175 -20.33 -25.40 -12.96
CA SER A 175 -19.70 -26.16 -14.02
C SER A 175 -20.56 -27.34 -14.47
N ALA A 176 -20.35 -27.80 -15.70
CA ALA A 176 -21.01 -28.99 -16.21
C ALA A 176 -20.68 -30.24 -15.35
N PRO A 177 -21.61 -31.22 -15.25
CA PRO A 177 -21.34 -32.49 -14.58
C PRO A 177 -20.08 -33.16 -15.14
N GLY A 178 -19.14 -33.55 -14.28
CA GLY A 178 -17.87 -34.15 -14.67
C GLY A 178 -16.69 -33.17 -14.85
N SER A 179 -16.89 -31.87 -14.65
CA SER A 179 -15.80 -30.90 -14.56
C SER A 179 -15.01 -31.06 -13.25
N GLU A 180 -13.69 -30.84 -13.32
CA GLU A 180 -12.78 -30.86 -12.16
C GLU A 180 -13.13 -29.77 -11.13
N THR A 181 -13.67 -28.63 -11.58
CA THR A 181 -14.13 -27.55 -10.70
C THR A 181 -15.65 -27.51 -10.61
N LYS A 182 -16.18 -27.22 -9.43
CA LYS A 182 -17.64 -27.11 -9.20
C LYS A 182 -18.27 -25.86 -9.84
N TYR A 183 -17.47 -24.79 -10.02
CA TYR A 183 -17.91 -23.51 -10.54
C TYR A 183 -16.95 -22.99 -11.62
N SER A 184 -17.51 -22.31 -12.61
CA SER A 184 -16.81 -21.49 -13.59
C SER A 184 -16.97 -20.02 -13.21
N VAL A 185 -15.87 -19.26 -13.30
CA VAL A 185 -15.87 -17.82 -13.01
C VAL A 185 -15.24 -17.10 -14.19
N VAL A 186 -16.01 -16.18 -14.78
CA VAL A 186 -15.47 -15.15 -15.67
C VAL A 186 -15.26 -13.91 -14.82
N GLU A 187 -14.01 -13.40 -14.77
CA GLU A 187 -13.65 -12.25 -13.95
C GLU A 187 -13.07 -11.12 -14.80
N GLY A 188 -13.48 -9.90 -14.46
CA GLY A 188 -12.88 -8.64 -14.87
C GLY A 188 -12.35 -7.90 -13.67
N LYS A 189 -11.18 -7.26 -13.78
CA LYS A 189 -10.55 -6.58 -12.64
C LYS A 189 -9.91 -5.26 -13.08
N LYS A 190 -10.14 -4.21 -12.30
CA LYS A 190 -9.44 -2.93 -12.41
C LYS A 190 -8.85 -2.51 -11.07
N ILE A 191 -7.54 -2.39 -11.02
CA ILE A 191 -6.80 -1.91 -9.85
C ILE A 191 -6.95 -0.38 -9.76
N ILE A 192 -7.13 0.11 -8.55
CA ILE A 192 -7.11 1.55 -8.22
C ILE A 192 -6.11 1.80 -7.10
N LYS A 193 -5.64 3.05 -7.00
CA LYS A 193 -4.70 3.47 -5.96
C LYS A 193 -5.46 4.14 -4.83
N VAL A 194 -5.20 3.72 -3.61
CA VAL A 194 -5.83 4.29 -2.42
C VAL A 194 -4.75 4.85 -1.51
N LEU A 195 -4.87 6.14 -1.20
CA LEU A 195 -4.09 6.84 -0.19
C LEU A 195 -5.06 7.32 0.91
N PRO A 196 -5.27 6.49 1.96
CA PRO A 196 -6.22 6.78 3.03
C PRO A 196 -5.92 8.09 3.74
N ALA A 197 -6.96 8.81 4.14
CA ALA A 197 -6.82 9.98 4.97
C ALA A 197 -6.65 9.52 6.42
N LEU A 198 -5.44 9.68 6.97
CA LEU A 198 -5.14 9.38 8.36
C LEU A 198 -4.99 10.68 9.15
N PRO A 199 -5.51 10.75 10.38
CA PRO A 199 -5.22 11.85 11.27
C PRO A 199 -3.73 11.83 11.68
N GLU A 200 -3.21 12.97 12.11
CA GLU A 200 -1.91 13.02 12.79
C GLU A 200 -1.99 12.19 14.08
N GLU A 201 -1.10 11.21 14.22
CA GLU A 201 -1.01 10.39 15.43
C GLU A 201 -0.39 11.18 16.59
N ALA A 202 -0.65 10.72 17.82
CA ALA A 202 -0.03 11.30 18.99
C ALA A 202 1.52 11.21 18.92
N PRO A 203 2.24 12.17 19.52
CA PRO A 203 3.69 12.09 19.65
C PRO A 203 4.15 10.75 20.23
N LEU A 204 5.31 10.29 19.77
CA LEU A 204 5.89 9.02 20.20
C LEU A 204 6.37 9.13 21.65
N ASP A 205 6.08 8.10 22.45
CA ASP A 205 6.66 7.95 23.79
C ASP A 205 8.11 7.41 23.68
N ILE A 206 9.05 8.31 23.38
CA ILE A 206 10.46 7.97 23.20
C ILE A 206 11.15 7.90 24.56
N LYS A 207 11.41 6.67 25.01
CA LYS A 207 12.11 6.39 26.27
C LYS A 207 13.62 6.47 26.09
N MET A 208 14.36 6.67 27.18
CA MET A 208 15.84 6.65 27.13
C MET A 208 16.42 5.29 26.69
N SER A 209 15.65 4.21 26.87
CA SER A 209 16.00 2.86 26.45
C SER A 209 15.58 2.53 25.01
N ASP A 210 15.03 3.49 24.26
CA ASP A 210 14.66 3.26 22.86
C ASP A 210 15.92 3.15 22.00
N GLU A 211 16.04 2.06 21.25
CA GLU A 211 17.19 1.79 20.40
C GLU A 211 17.12 2.53 19.06
N ARG A 212 15.91 2.94 18.62
CA ARG A 212 15.67 3.57 17.31
C ARG A 212 15.65 5.08 17.39
N TYR A 213 15.12 5.64 18.47
CA TYR A 213 14.95 7.08 18.61
C TYR A 213 15.72 7.64 19.81
N CYS A 214 16.42 8.75 19.61
CA CYS A 214 17.14 9.45 20.67
C CYS A 214 16.87 10.95 20.57
N MET A 215 16.18 11.51 21.57
CA MET A 215 15.86 12.94 21.63
C MET A 215 16.93 13.77 22.34
N SER A 216 17.87 13.14 23.04
CA SER A 216 18.96 13.84 23.74
C SER A 216 20.22 12.99 23.77
N LYS A 217 21.35 13.57 23.36
CA LYS A 217 22.65 12.91 23.40
C LYS A 217 23.74 13.87 23.84
N THR A 218 24.56 13.44 24.80
CA THR A 218 25.74 14.18 25.26
C THR A 218 27.01 13.54 24.73
N LYS A 219 27.95 14.36 24.27
CA LYS A 219 29.26 13.90 23.80
C LYS A 219 30.37 14.78 24.37
N THR A 220 31.39 14.15 24.94
CA THR A 220 32.61 14.84 25.36
C THR A 220 33.38 15.35 24.15
N LEU A 221 33.77 16.62 24.18
CA LEU A 221 34.57 17.27 23.15
C LEU A 221 36.04 17.35 23.57
N ARG A 222 36.92 17.11 22.60
CA ARG A 222 38.38 17.20 22.72
C ARG A 222 38.95 17.80 21.44
N LYS A 223 40.08 18.50 21.53
CA LYS A 223 40.74 19.10 20.35
C LYS A 223 41.27 18.04 19.37
N ASN A 224 41.75 16.91 19.90
CA ASN A 224 42.13 15.70 19.17
C ASN A 224 42.01 14.49 20.13
N LEU A 225 42.22 13.27 19.63
CA LEU A 225 42.04 12.03 20.43
C LEU A 225 42.93 11.96 21.69
N PHE A 226 44.07 12.65 21.68
CA PHE A 226 45.04 12.66 22.78
C PHE A 226 44.95 13.91 23.66
N ALA A 227 44.13 14.90 23.29
CA ALA A 227 43.98 16.15 24.02
C ALA A 227 43.07 15.99 25.25
N GLY A 228 43.26 16.90 26.21
CA GLY A 228 42.36 17.06 27.35
C GLY A 228 40.91 17.36 26.95
N LYS A 229 40.00 17.15 27.90
CA LYS A 229 38.57 17.43 27.76
C LYS A 229 38.34 18.94 27.61
N LEU A 230 37.78 19.36 26.48
CA LEU A 230 37.40 20.75 26.22
C LEU A 230 36.08 21.11 26.94
N GLY A 231 35.14 20.16 26.94
CA GLY A 231 33.82 20.32 27.53
C GLY A 231 32.90 19.20 27.08
N GLU A 232 31.60 19.37 27.31
CA GLU A 232 30.55 18.46 26.85
C GLU A 232 29.58 19.21 25.95
N LEU A 233 29.22 18.58 24.83
CA LEU A 233 28.16 19.06 23.97
C LEU A 233 26.95 18.17 24.17
N LYS A 234 25.88 18.75 24.70
CA LYS A 234 24.57 18.13 24.79
C LYS A 234 23.71 18.63 23.63
N VAL A 235 23.17 17.68 22.88
CA VAL A 235 22.25 17.93 21.77
C VAL A 235 20.87 17.46 22.19
N THR A 236 19.88 18.34 22.16
CA THR A 236 18.48 17.98 22.43
C THR A 236 17.60 18.31 21.24
N GLY A 237 16.65 17.43 20.94
CA GLY A 237 15.66 17.59 19.89
C GLY A 237 14.25 17.61 20.46
N ARG A 238 13.31 18.11 19.66
CA ARG A 238 11.86 17.92 19.90
C ARG A 238 11.27 17.19 18.71
N GLN A 239 10.32 16.30 18.98
CA GLN A 239 9.59 15.62 17.91
C GLN A 239 8.90 16.68 17.03
N PRO A 240 9.16 16.70 15.71
CA PRO A 240 8.50 17.61 14.80
C PRO A 240 7.05 17.15 14.56
N LYS A 241 6.23 18.03 13.97
CA LYS A 241 4.90 17.65 13.48
C LYS A 241 5.03 16.60 12.38
N ALA A 242 4.02 15.74 12.23
CA ALA A 242 3.97 14.79 11.15
C ALA A 242 3.95 15.49 9.78
N VAL A 243 4.57 14.85 8.79
CA VAL A 243 4.44 15.24 7.38
C VAL A 243 3.17 14.60 6.85
N MET A 244 2.16 15.41 6.54
CA MET A 244 0.87 14.96 6.05
C MET A 244 0.84 15.06 4.53
N LEU A 245 0.50 13.97 3.85
CA LEU A 245 0.31 13.97 2.40
C LEU A 245 -1.06 14.57 2.06
N SER A 246 -1.14 15.27 0.93
CA SER A 246 -2.42 15.69 0.36
C SER A 246 -3.22 14.48 -0.15
N SER A 247 -4.52 14.64 -0.31
CA SER A 247 -5.44 13.55 -0.71
C SER A 247 -5.12 12.91 -2.06
N ASN A 248 -4.41 13.63 -2.94
CA ASN A 248 -3.96 13.11 -4.23
C ASN A 248 -2.52 12.57 -4.19
N GLY A 249 -1.83 12.68 -3.05
CA GLY A 249 -0.44 12.22 -2.86
C GLY A 249 0.61 13.03 -3.61
N LEU A 250 0.25 14.18 -4.20
CA LEU A 250 1.16 14.99 -5.02
C LEU A 250 1.87 16.10 -4.25
N SER A 251 1.46 16.35 -3.00
CA SER A 251 2.09 17.34 -2.13
C SER A 251 2.10 16.85 -0.68
N ALA A 252 2.96 17.47 0.12
CA ALA A 252 3.11 17.16 1.54
C ALA A 252 3.17 18.45 2.35
N SER A 253 2.73 18.40 3.60
CA SER A 253 2.87 19.51 4.53
C SER A 253 4.34 19.73 4.92
N GLU A 254 4.72 20.97 5.17
CA GLU A 254 6.05 21.28 5.70
C GLU A 254 6.16 20.91 7.18
N THR A 255 7.35 20.51 7.61
CA THR A 255 7.68 20.29 9.01
C THR A 255 9.08 20.79 9.33
N THR A 256 9.36 21.07 10.61
CA THR A 256 10.67 21.57 11.05
C THR A 256 11.11 20.84 12.31
N ALA A 257 12.24 20.13 12.22
CA ALA A 257 12.92 19.55 13.38
C ALA A 257 13.84 20.59 14.02
N ARG A 258 13.55 20.96 15.28
CA ARG A 258 14.40 21.88 16.05
C ARG A 258 15.37 21.11 16.90
N ILE A 259 16.64 21.50 16.81
CA ILE A 259 17.76 20.91 17.56
C ILE A 259 18.43 22.02 18.36
N ASN A 260 18.56 21.82 19.67
CA ASN A 260 19.29 22.71 20.57
C ASN A 260 20.66 22.12 20.87
N LEU A 261 21.67 23.00 20.87
CA LEU A 261 23.05 22.66 21.17
C LEU A 261 23.46 23.40 22.44
N GLU A 262 23.74 22.65 23.50
CA GLU A 262 24.19 23.15 24.80
C GLU A 262 25.64 22.72 25.01
N PHE A 263 26.56 23.70 25.12
CA PHE A 263 27.96 23.42 25.39
C PHE A 263 28.30 23.79 26.83
N GLU A 264 28.81 22.81 27.57
CA GLU A 264 29.29 22.97 28.94
C GLU A 264 30.83 22.89 28.94
N PRO A 265 31.54 24.01 29.07
CA PRO A 265 33.00 24.03 29.04
C PRO A 265 33.60 23.43 30.32
N THR A 266 34.80 22.84 30.22
CA THR A 266 35.55 22.39 31.40
C THR A 266 36.16 23.57 32.20
N VAL A 267 36.28 24.74 31.57
CA VAL A 267 36.87 25.96 32.15
C VAL A 267 35.86 27.11 32.11
N ALA A 268 35.88 28.00 33.11
CA ALA A 268 34.86 29.04 33.29
C ALA A 268 34.65 29.95 32.06
N ASP A 269 35.71 30.25 31.30
CA ASP A 269 35.67 31.12 30.11
C ASP A 269 35.76 30.33 28.79
N GLY A 270 35.42 29.04 28.81
CA GLY A 270 35.50 28.18 27.62
C GLY A 270 34.40 28.52 26.60
N VAL A 271 34.80 28.99 25.42
CA VAL A 271 33.87 29.31 24.33
C VAL A 271 33.44 28.04 23.58
N PRO A 272 32.18 27.92 23.13
CA PRO A 272 31.74 26.82 22.29
C PRO A 272 32.60 26.67 21.02
N PRO A 273 32.89 25.43 20.59
CA PRO A 273 33.60 25.22 19.34
C PRO A 273 32.77 25.74 18.15
N LYS A 274 33.45 26.22 17.11
CA LYS A 274 32.78 26.62 15.87
C LYS A 274 32.19 25.39 15.17
N VAL A 275 30.94 25.51 14.72
CA VAL A 275 30.28 24.50 13.89
C VAL A 275 30.80 24.65 12.47
N ASN A 276 31.53 23.65 11.98
CA ASN A 276 32.09 23.67 10.62
C ASN A 276 31.11 23.15 9.57
N SER A 277 30.31 22.14 9.91
CA SER A 277 29.32 21.55 9.00
C SER A 277 28.17 20.92 9.78
N VAL A 278 27.00 20.87 9.14
CA VAL A 278 25.80 20.18 9.63
C VAL A 278 25.30 19.29 8.50
N ALA A 279 25.03 18.02 8.81
CA ALA A 279 24.47 17.06 7.87
C ALA A 279 23.28 16.34 8.53
N GLY A 280 22.30 15.95 7.72
CA GLY A 280 21.12 15.22 8.16
C GLY A 280 20.83 14.04 7.23
N LYS A 281 20.11 13.05 7.73
CA LYS A 281 19.64 11.89 6.98
C LYS A 281 18.21 11.58 7.36
N ILE A 282 17.36 11.33 6.37
CA ILE A 282 16.01 10.77 6.54
C ILE A 282 16.12 9.26 6.35
N ILE A 283 15.49 8.48 7.23
CA ILE A 283 15.51 7.02 7.19
C ILE A 283 14.06 6.54 7.19
N THR A 284 13.71 5.75 6.18
CA THR A 284 12.42 5.05 6.08
C THR A 284 12.64 3.59 6.46
N THR A 285 11.67 2.99 7.16
CA THR A 285 11.75 1.57 7.56
C THR A 285 10.39 0.91 7.34
N THR A 286 10.38 -0.19 6.59
CA THR A 286 9.17 -0.95 6.26
C THR A 286 9.19 -2.27 7.01
N PHE A 287 8.07 -2.59 7.67
CA PHE A 287 7.89 -3.83 8.42
C PHE A 287 6.77 -4.65 7.78
N PHE A 288 7.03 -5.93 7.52
CA PHE A 288 6.05 -6.86 6.96
C PHE A 288 6.16 -8.24 7.61
N GLY A 289 5.14 -9.07 7.43
CA GLY A 289 5.09 -10.41 8.01
C GLY A 289 3.91 -11.22 7.49
N SER A 290 3.94 -12.53 7.70
CA SER A 290 2.87 -13.46 7.28
C SER A 290 1.71 -13.52 8.28
N THR A 291 1.89 -12.98 9.49
CA THR A 291 0.88 -12.94 10.56
C THR A 291 0.60 -11.51 11.03
N PRO A 292 -0.64 -11.21 11.46
CA PRO A 292 -0.95 -9.93 12.11
C PRO A 292 -0.07 -9.70 13.33
N ARG A 293 0.29 -8.45 13.60
CA ARG A 293 1.08 -8.07 14.78
C ARG A 293 0.20 -7.89 16.00
N THR A 294 0.70 -8.18 17.19
CA THR A 294 -0.04 -7.96 18.44
C THR A 294 0.26 -6.61 19.09
N SER A 295 1.32 -5.93 18.63
CA SER A 295 1.90 -4.74 19.24
C SER A 295 2.14 -3.61 18.22
N CYS A 296 2.22 -2.37 18.73
CA CYS A 296 2.54 -1.21 17.92
C CYS A 296 4.04 -1.16 17.58
N LEU A 297 4.35 -0.73 16.36
CA LEU A 297 5.72 -0.61 15.86
C LEU A 297 6.56 0.44 16.58
N THR A 298 5.94 1.42 17.23
CA THR A 298 6.61 2.57 17.84
C THR A 298 7.12 2.30 19.25
N LEU A 299 6.54 1.34 19.95
CA LEU A 299 7.10 0.85 21.22
C LEU A 299 8.35 0.04 20.88
N ALA A 300 9.50 0.43 21.44
CA ALA A 300 10.74 -0.33 21.36
C ALA A 300 10.51 -1.74 21.94
N GLN A 301 10.06 -2.66 21.12
CA GLN A 301 10.06 -4.09 21.41
C GLN A 301 11.34 -4.67 20.83
N ARG A 302 12.10 -5.36 21.69
CA ARG A 302 13.16 -6.28 21.30
C ARG A 302 12.61 -7.23 20.23
N THR A 303 12.89 -6.97 18.96
CA THR A 303 12.96 -8.05 17.98
C THR A 303 14.29 -8.77 18.21
N LEU A 304 14.30 -9.64 19.23
CA LEU A 304 15.08 -10.85 19.14
C LEU A 304 14.32 -11.73 18.14
N MET A 305 14.76 -11.72 16.88
CA MET A 305 14.58 -12.91 16.05
C MET A 305 15.87 -13.74 16.20
N PRO A 306 15.76 -15.07 16.40
CA PRO A 306 16.89 -15.98 16.49
C PRO A 306 17.71 -16.03 15.19
#